data_AF-A0A915V9U2-F1
#
_entry.id   AF-A0A915V9U2-F1
#
_cell.length_a   1.000
_cell.length_b   1.000
_cell.length_c   1.000
_cell.angle_alpha   90.00
_cell.angle_beta   90.00
_cell.angle_gamma   90.00
#
_symmetry.space_group_name_H-M   'P 1'
#
loop_
_entity.id
_entity.type
_entity.pdbx_description
1 polymer ?
#
loop_
_entity_poly.entity_id
_entity_poly.type
_entity_poly.pdbx_seq_one_letter_code
_entity_poly.pdbx_strand_id
1 'polypeptide(L)'
;MRMLAVNYTLTQHAQLRMSQRNVSREDVLFVLQHGMVEHRAGAALYFMGKRRIPSGIAHAERLEGIAVLCRGNQVITVYRNRKRALKDHRRKPKYDIHKDRPKPE
;
A
#
# COMPACT_ATOMS: atom_id res chain seq x y z
N MET A 1 17.59 6.86 -14.43
CA MET A 1 16.90 5.79 -13.67
C MET A 1 16.17 4.89 -14.65
N ARG A 2 16.48 3.60 -14.69
CA ARG A 2 15.80 2.63 -15.57
C ARG A 2 14.43 2.35 -14.95
N MET A 3 13.38 2.83 -15.59
CA MET A 3 11.99 2.61 -15.19
C MET A 3 11.64 1.16 -15.51
N LEU A 4 11.69 0.26 -14.53
CA LEU A 4 11.10 -1.07 -14.72
C LEU A 4 9.59 -0.87 -14.81
N ALA A 5 9.02 -1.22 -15.96
CA ALA A 5 7.59 -1.11 -16.19
C ALA A 5 6.88 -2.10 -15.25
N VAL A 6 6.31 -1.59 -14.16
CA VAL A 6 5.43 -2.39 -13.31
C VAL A 6 4.09 -2.46 -14.03
N ASN A 7 3.81 -3.58 -14.67
CA ASN A 7 2.52 -3.82 -15.30
C ASN A 7 1.49 -4.18 -14.23
N TYR A 8 0.46 -3.34 -14.06
CA TYR A 8 -0.64 -3.61 -13.15
C TYR A 8 -1.99 -3.28 -13.80
N THR A 9 -3.06 -3.92 -13.32
CA THR A 9 -4.44 -3.60 -13.69
C THR A 9 -5.18 -2.98 -12.51
N LEU A 10 -6.09 -2.05 -12.79
CA LEU A 10 -6.92 -1.43 -11.77
C LEU A 10 -8.31 -2.06 -11.79
N THR A 11 -8.79 -2.52 -10.64
CA THR A 11 -10.22 -2.81 -10.47
C THR A 11 -11.04 -1.52 -10.49
N GLN A 12 -12.33 -1.62 -10.79
CA GLN A 12 -13.25 -0.47 -10.68
C GLN A 12 -13.24 0.14 -9.27
N HIS A 13 -13.15 -0.72 -8.25
CA HIS A 13 -13.03 -0.28 -6.85
C HIS A 13 -11.77 0.57 -6.64
N ALA A 14 -10.62 0.13 -7.14
CA ALA A 14 -9.38 0.89 -7.05
C ALA A 14 -9.48 2.24 -7.78
N GLN A 15 -10.05 2.29 -8.97
CA GLN A 15 -10.24 3.53 -9.73
C GLN A 15 -11.12 4.54 -8.97
N LEU A 16 -12.22 4.07 -8.39
CA LEU A 16 -13.10 4.89 -7.56
C LEU A 16 -12.36 5.45 -6.35
N ARG A 17 -11.60 4.61 -5.64
CA ARG A 17 -10.81 5.03 -4.48
C ARG A 17 -9.73 6.03 -4.84
N MET A 18 -9.07 5.83 -5.98
CA MET A 18 -8.07 6.78 -6.51
C MET A 18 -8.67 8.16 -6.71
N SER A 19 -9.83 8.24 -7.37
CA SER A 19 -10.57 9.51 -7.56
C SER A 19 -10.95 10.15 -6.23
N GLN A 20 -11.56 9.39 -5.32
CA GLN A 20 -11.98 9.87 -3.99
C GLN A 20 -10.82 10.36 -3.11
N ARG A 21 -9.59 9.86 -3.33
CA ARG A 21 -8.42 10.17 -2.50
C ARG A 21 -7.39 11.06 -3.21
N ASN A 22 -7.71 11.53 -4.42
CA ASN A 22 -6.80 12.31 -5.26
C ASN A 22 -5.42 11.63 -5.38
N VAL A 23 -5.46 10.37 -5.84
CA VAL A 23 -4.29 9.54 -6.11
C VAL A 23 -4.26 9.25 -7.61
N SER A 24 -3.18 9.62 -8.29
CA SER A 24 -3.04 9.41 -9.72
C SER A 24 -2.47 8.03 -10.05
N ARG A 25 -2.42 7.67 -11.34
CA ARG A 25 -1.76 6.41 -11.76
C ARG A 25 -0.26 6.48 -11.52
N GLU A 26 0.35 7.64 -11.72
CA GLU A 26 1.75 7.91 -11.45
C GLU A 26 2.07 7.75 -9.98
N ASP A 27 1.20 8.23 -9.08
CA ASP A 27 1.34 7.99 -7.64
C ASP A 27 1.35 6.48 -7.32
N VAL A 28 0.41 5.70 -7.89
CA VAL A 28 0.34 4.24 -7.69
C VAL A 28 1.61 3.56 -8.20
N LEU A 29 2.04 3.89 -9.42
CA LEU A 29 3.25 3.34 -10.02
C LEU A 29 4.48 3.65 -9.15
N PHE A 30 4.59 4.89 -8.65
CA PHE A 30 5.67 5.30 -7.77
C PHE A 30 5.69 4.47 -6.48
N VAL A 31 4.53 4.24 -5.87
CA VAL A 31 4.43 3.41 -4.65
C VAL A 31 4.76 1.94 -4.93
N LEU A 32 4.36 1.39 -6.07
CA LEU A 32 4.73 0.02 -6.45
C LEU A 32 6.25 -0.13 -6.68
N GLN A 33 6.92 0.92 -7.15
CA GLN A 33 8.35 0.91 -7.45
C GLN A 33 9.24 1.20 -6.22
N HIS A 34 8.81 2.14 -5.36
CA HIS A 34 9.65 2.69 -4.29
C HIS A 34 9.10 2.44 -2.88
N GLY A 35 7.86 1.98 -2.77
CA GLY A 35 7.21 1.70 -1.49
C GLY A 35 7.77 0.47 -0.79
N MET A 36 7.45 0.34 0.49
CA MET A 36 7.69 -0.89 1.24
C MET A 36 6.57 -1.88 0.93
N VAL A 37 6.91 -3.15 0.75
CA VAL A 37 5.92 -4.20 0.50
C VAL A 37 5.76 -5.09 1.73
N GLU A 38 4.51 -5.41 2.06
CA GLU A 38 4.15 -6.39 3.08
C GLU A 38 3.21 -7.43 2.48
N HIS A 39 3.54 -8.71 2.60
CA HIS A 39 2.73 -9.81 2.08
C HIS A 39 1.89 -10.42 3.20
N ARG A 40 0.56 -10.49 3.04
CA ARG A 40 -0.36 -11.17 3.97
C ARG A 40 -1.51 -11.82 3.21
N ALA A 41 -1.83 -13.07 3.56
CA ALA A 41 -2.98 -13.81 3.04
C ALA A 41 -3.10 -13.78 1.49
N GLY A 42 -1.97 -13.91 0.78
CA GLY A 42 -1.95 -13.89 -0.70
C GLY A 42 -2.12 -12.50 -1.34
N ALA A 43 -2.09 -11.42 -0.54
CA ALA A 43 -2.08 -10.05 -1.02
C ALA A 43 -0.76 -9.36 -0.67
N ALA A 44 -0.38 -8.38 -1.49
CA ALA A 44 0.78 -7.52 -1.30
C ALA A 44 0.30 -6.09 -1.03
N LEU A 45 0.64 -5.54 0.13
CA LEU A 45 0.39 -4.16 0.49
C LEU A 45 1.67 -3.35 0.29
N TYR A 46 1.65 -2.44 -0.67
CA TYR A 46 2.72 -1.47 -0.88
C TYR A 46 2.38 -0.18 -0.12
N PHE A 47 3.32 0.34 0.66
CA PHE A 47 3.13 1.52 1.49
C PHE A 47 4.28 2.51 1.33
N MET A 48 3.92 3.78 1.14
CA MET A 48 4.87 4.88 0.99
C MET A 48 4.98 5.71 2.27
N GLY A 49 5.99 5.39 3.09
CA GLY A 49 6.33 6.18 4.28
C GLY A 49 7.23 7.37 3.95
N LYS A 50 7.16 8.44 4.76
CA LYS A 50 7.95 9.67 4.59
C LYS A 50 9.44 9.44 4.31
N ARG A 51 10.07 8.53 5.07
CA ARG A 51 11.52 8.23 4.99
C ARG A 51 11.95 7.56 3.68
N ARG A 52 11.00 7.00 2.92
CA ARG A 52 11.27 6.32 1.64
C ARG A 52 11.17 7.27 0.45
N ILE A 53 10.63 8.47 0.65
CA ILE A 53 10.49 9.45 -0.42
C ILE A 53 11.87 10.10 -0.62
N PRO A 54 12.47 10.00 -1.82
CA PRO A 54 13.74 10.66 -2.10
C PRO A 54 13.65 12.18 -1.86
N SER A 55 14.74 12.78 -1.39
CA SER A 55 14.86 14.23 -1.31
C SER A 55 14.77 14.84 -2.72
N GLY A 56 14.13 16.01 -2.84
CA GLY A 56 13.97 16.70 -4.13
C GLY A 56 12.71 16.32 -4.93
N ILE A 57 11.87 15.41 -4.44
CA ILE A 57 10.55 15.16 -5.04
C ILE A 57 9.60 16.31 -4.67
N ALA A 58 9.24 17.16 -5.63
CA ALA A 58 8.37 18.33 -5.45
C ALA A 58 6.97 17.99 -4.86
N HIS A 59 6.53 16.74 -4.98
CA HIS A 59 5.22 16.28 -4.51
C HIS A 59 5.31 15.24 -3.39
N ALA A 60 6.39 15.24 -2.60
CA ALA A 60 6.63 14.29 -1.53
C ALA A 60 5.43 14.13 -0.59
N GLU A 61 4.81 15.23 -0.16
CA GLU A 61 3.65 15.17 0.74
C GLU A 61 2.46 14.42 0.14
N ARG A 62 2.30 14.42 -1.19
CA ARG A 62 1.22 13.71 -1.91
C ARG A 62 1.45 12.19 -1.90
N LEU A 63 2.70 11.77 -1.97
CA LEU A 63 3.10 10.36 -1.92
C LEU A 63 3.05 9.79 -0.51
N GLU A 64 3.31 10.63 0.51
CA GLU A 64 3.32 10.19 1.89
C GLU A 64 1.97 9.59 2.34
N GLY A 65 2.05 8.36 2.86
CA GLY A 65 0.93 7.64 3.42
C GLY A 65 0.05 6.95 2.38
N ILE A 66 0.43 6.92 1.10
CA ILE A 66 -0.27 6.12 0.09
C ILE A 66 0.00 4.64 0.36
N ALA A 67 -1.07 3.85 0.32
CA ALA A 67 -1.06 2.42 0.41
C ALA A 67 -1.81 1.82 -0.80
N VAL A 68 -1.20 0.82 -1.43
CA VAL A 68 -1.73 0.12 -2.61
C VAL A 68 -1.80 -1.35 -2.27
N LEU A 69 -3.01 -1.91 -2.27
CA LEU A 69 -3.23 -3.33 -2.04
C LEU A 69 -3.39 -4.06 -3.37
N CYS A 70 -2.53 -5.05 -3.60
CA CYS A 70 -2.49 -5.86 -4.80
C CYS A 70 -2.75 -7.33 -4.48
N ARG A 71 -3.31 -8.05 -5.46
CA ARG A 71 -3.28 -9.51 -5.53
C ARG A 71 -2.71 -9.90 -6.88
N GLY A 72 -1.51 -10.44 -6.90
CA GLY A 72 -0.70 -10.50 -8.13
C GLY A 72 -0.51 -9.10 -8.72
N ASN A 73 -0.81 -8.94 -10.02
CA ASN A 73 -0.70 -7.67 -10.73
C ASN A 73 -1.99 -6.83 -10.70
N GLN A 74 -3.03 -7.26 -9.98
CA GLN A 74 -4.28 -6.52 -9.89
C GLN A 74 -4.32 -5.68 -8.62
N VAL A 75 -4.49 -4.37 -8.79
CA VAL A 75 -4.73 -3.42 -7.69
C VAL A 75 -6.19 -3.50 -7.27
N ILE A 76 -6.40 -3.97 -6.04
CA ILE A 76 -7.72 -4.15 -5.44
C ILE A 76 -8.20 -2.84 -4.83
N THR A 77 -7.34 -2.17 -4.05
CA THR A 77 -7.71 -0.91 -3.41
C THR A 77 -6.49 0.00 -3.25
N VAL A 78 -6.77 1.30 -3.21
CA VAL A 78 -5.77 2.35 -2.97
C VAL A 78 -6.33 3.28 -1.91
N TYR A 79 -5.51 3.68 -0.95
CA TYR A 79 -5.91 4.69 0.02
C TYR A 79 -4.71 5.52 0.46
N ARG A 80 -4.98 6.77 0.86
CA ARG A 80 -4.00 7.64 1.50
C ARG A 80 -4.35 7.78 2.97
N ASN A 81 -3.41 7.47 3.86
CA ASN A 81 -3.56 7.62 5.31
C ASN A 81 -2.44 8.48 5.92
N ARG A 82 -2.48 9.81 5.67
CA ARG A 82 -1.49 10.76 6.21
C ARG A 82 -1.52 10.89 7.75
N LYS A 83 -2.69 10.78 8.38
CA LYS A 83 -2.88 11.10 9.81
C LYS A 83 -2.82 9.89 10.74
N ARG A 84 -3.07 8.67 10.24
CA ARG A 84 -3.18 7.45 11.06
C ARG A 84 -2.42 6.24 10.52
N ALA A 85 -1.67 6.32 9.42
CA ALA A 85 -1.00 5.13 8.84
C ALA A 85 -0.21 4.33 9.89
N LEU A 86 0.66 4.98 10.67
CA LEU A 86 1.42 4.31 11.72
C LEU A 86 0.56 3.80 12.89
N LYS A 87 -0.55 4.47 13.22
CA LYS A 87 -1.40 4.13 14.37
C LYS A 87 -2.38 2.98 14.05
N ASP A 88 -2.89 2.94 12.82
CA ASP A 88 -3.81 1.90 12.35
C ASP A 88 -3.05 0.66 11.83
N HIS A 89 -1.87 0.79 11.20
CA HIS A 89 -1.03 -0.37 10.87
C HIS A 89 -0.43 -1.06 12.11
N ARG A 90 -0.23 -0.32 13.21
CA ARG A 90 0.20 -0.88 14.51
C ARG A 90 -0.94 -1.47 15.33
N ARG A 91 -2.21 -1.32 14.92
CA ARG A 91 -3.30 -2.01 15.62
C ARG A 91 -3.14 -3.50 15.37
N LYS A 92 -2.69 -4.20 16.42
CA LYS A 92 -2.72 -5.66 16.51
C LYS A 92 -4.11 -6.14 16.07
N PRO A 93 -4.20 -7.26 15.33
CA PRO A 93 -5.48 -7.84 14.97
C PRO A 93 -6.34 -8.04 16.22
N LYS A 94 -7.65 -7.80 16.09
CA LYS A 94 -8.62 -7.99 17.19
C LYS A 94 -8.68 -9.46 17.65
N TYR A 95 -8.20 -10.37 16.80
CA TYR A 95 -8.10 -11.80 17.06
C TYR A 95 -6.63 -12.17 17.26
N ASP A 96 -6.36 -12.82 18.40
CA ASP A 96 -5.08 -13.43 18.67
C ASP A 96 -4.96 -14.72 17.86
N ILE A 97 -4.22 -14.65 16.76
CA ILE A 97 -3.94 -15.76 15.83
C ILE A 97 -3.19 -16.93 16.50
N HIS A 98 -2.71 -16.76 17.74
CA HIS A 98 -2.08 -17.80 18.53
C HIS A 98 -3.04 -18.55 19.46
N LYS A 99 -4.28 -18.08 19.64
CA LYS A 99 -5.23 -18.70 20.57
C LYS A 99 -5.94 -19.94 19.99
N ASP A 100 -5.94 -20.09 18.67
CA ASP A 100 -6.64 -21.16 17.94
C ASP A 100 -5.71 -22.27 17.41
N ARG A 101 -4.43 -22.29 17.78
CA ARG A 101 -3.57 -23.44 17.46
C ARG A 101 -3.88 -24.59 18.42
N PRO A 102 -4.26 -25.79 17.95
CA PRO A 102 -4.22 -26.96 18.81
C PRO A 102 -2.78 -27.15 19.29
N LYS A 103 -2.61 -27.38 20.59
CA LYS A 103 -1.31 -27.76 21.15
C LYS A 103 -0.89 -29.08 20.48
N PRO A 104 0.37 -29.21 20.03
CA PRO A 104 0.89 -30.53 19.67
C PRO A 104 0.88 -31.41 20.92
N GLU A 105 0.41 -32.64 20.76
CA GLU A 105 0.46 -33.71 21.76
C GLU A 105 1.91 -34.08 22.11
#